data_AF-A0A435B064-F1
#
_entry.id   AF-A0A435B064-F1
#
_cell.length_a   1.000
_cell.length_b   1.000
_cell.length_c   1.000
_cell.angle_alpha   90.00
_cell.angle_beta   90.00
_cell.angle_gamma   90.00
#
_symmetry.space_group_name_H-M   'P 1'
#
loop_
_entity.id
_entity.type
_entity.pdbx_description
1 polymer ?
#
loop_
_entity_poly.entity_id
_entity_poly.type
_entity_poly.pdbx_seq_one_letter_code
_entity_poly.pdbx_strand_id
1 'polypeptide(L)'
;MYDCTESIYLSLMSLHEMKWTDPPAHEWFERELNVFFRQRGIGWQMAGGRVEFRGPQPLEAEISAATGMLKATSRPTAARELAESRLALSRRPNPDVTGAIQHALASLECLARDVVGDPRATLGDLIKRNPDLFPKPLDEAMHKLWGYASEFARHLREGRDPDLSEAIFIVGLAASVASFLLEREQPGLSA
;
A
#
# COMPACT_ATOMS: atom_id res chain seq x y z
N MET A 1 -21.63 7.41 -8.01
CA MET A 1 -21.61 7.68 -6.55
C MET A 1 -20.34 8.43 -6.19
N TYR A 2 -19.17 7.82 -6.36
CA TYR A 2 -17.86 8.46 -6.11
C TYR A 2 -17.73 9.86 -6.74
N ASP A 3 -17.90 9.97 -8.05
CA ASP A 3 -17.72 11.25 -8.78
C ASP A 3 -18.69 12.35 -8.32
N CYS A 4 -19.92 11.98 -7.97
CA CYS A 4 -20.91 12.92 -7.45
C CYS A 4 -20.48 13.45 -6.07
N THR A 5 -20.04 12.54 -5.19
CA THR A 5 -19.60 12.89 -3.84
C THR A 5 -18.34 13.75 -3.86
N GLU A 6 -17.37 13.44 -4.72
CA GLU A 6 -16.17 14.25 -4.94
C GLU A 6 -16.51 15.63 -5.53
N SER A 7 -17.43 15.69 -6.49
CA SER A 7 -17.89 16.96 -7.10
C SER A 7 -18.59 17.87 -6.08
N ILE A 8 -19.36 17.30 -5.15
CA ILE A 8 -19.98 18.05 -4.04
C ILE A 8 -18.91 18.65 -3.15
N TYR A 9 -17.90 17.86 -2.75
CA TYR A 9 -16.78 18.37 -1.95
C TYR A 9 -16.09 19.56 -2.64
N LEU A 10 -15.73 19.42 -3.93
CA LEU A 10 -15.06 20.47 -4.69
C LEU A 10 -15.92 21.72 -4.82
N SER A 11 -17.24 21.56 -5.00
CA SER A 11 -18.19 22.68 -5.05
C SER A 11 -18.25 23.41 -3.71
N LEU A 12 -18.29 22.68 -2.59
CA LEU A 12 -18.27 23.27 -1.24
C LEU A 12 -16.94 23.97 -0.92
N MET A 13 -15.83 23.43 -1.41
CA MET A 13 -14.50 24.03 -1.27
C MET A 13 -14.43 25.36 -2.00
N SER A 14 -14.84 25.39 -3.28
CA SER A 14 -14.90 26.62 -4.08
C SER A 14 -15.85 27.65 -3.46
N LEU A 15 -16.99 27.22 -2.91
CA LEU A 15 -17.90 28.11 -2.20
C LEU A 15 -17.29 28.71 -0.93
N HIS A 16 -16.50 27.94 -0.16
CA HIS A 16 -15.81 28.46 1.02
C HIS A 16 -14.75 29.52 0.64
N GLU A 17 -14.00 29.29 -0.43
CA GLU A 17 -13.04 30.27 -0.97
C GLU A 17 -13.72 31.59 -1.36
N MET A 18 -14.96 31.53 -1.87
CA MET A 18 -15.74 32.71 -2.24
C MET A 18 -16.52 33.34 -1.06
N LYS A 19 -16.94 32.51 -0.09
CA LYS A 19 -17.74 32.89 1.07
C LYS A 19 -17.26 32.09 2.27
N TRP A 20 -16.50 32.77 3.14
CA TRP A 20 -15.96 32.16 4.34
C TRP A 20 -17.08 31.52 5.19
N THR A 21 -16.89 30.24 5.52
CA THR A 21 -17.78 29.41 6.36
C THR A 21 -16.93 28.77 7.46
N ASP A 22 -17.42 28.74 8.70
CA ASP A 22 -16.67 28.20 9.85
C ASP A 22 -17.49 27.11 10.59
N PRO A 23 -17.03 25.84 10.63
CA PRO A 23 -15.88 25.32 9.88
C PRO A 23 -16.14 25.32 8.36
N PRO A 24 -15.10 25.20 7.52
CA PRO A 24 -15.26 25.11 6.07
C PRO A 24 -16.25 24.01 5.68
N ALA A 25 -17.23 24.34 4.84
CA ALA A 25 -18.32 23.42 4.53
C ALA A 25 -17.86 22.08 3.90
N HIS A 26 -16.75 22.10 3.17
CA HIS A 26 -16.15 20.90 2.57
C HIS A 26 -15.53 19.97 3.64
N GLU A 27 -14.88 20.52 4.67
CA GLU A 27 -14.34 19.75 5.79
C GLU A 27 -15.46 19.11 6.62
N TRP A 28 -16.54 19.87 6.87
CA TRP A 28 -17.74 19.32 7.51
C TRP A 28 -18.33 18.17 6.68
N PHE A 29 -18.47 18.36 5.37
CA PHE A 29 -18.99 17.32 4.47
C PHE A 29 -18.12 16.06 4.46
N GLU A 30 -16.80 16.19 4.33
CA GLU A 30 -15.86 15.08 4.40
C GLU A 30 -15.99 14.31 5.73
N ARG A 31 -16.07 15.04 6.86
CA ARG A 31 -16.23 14.44 8.18
C ARG A 31 -17.53 13.65 8.30
N GLU A 32 -18.68 14.26 7.97
CA GLU A 32 -19.98 13.61 8.10
C GLU A 32 -20.12 12.41 7.15
N LEU A 33 -19.59 12.52 5.94
CA LEU A 33 -19.53 11.41 4.99
C LEU A 33 -18.72 10.24 5.53
N ASN A 34 -17.55 10.52 6.12
CA ASN A 34 -16.71 9.51 6.74
C ASN A 34 -17.37 8.86 7.96
N VAL A 35 -18.09 9.63 8.78
CA VAL A 35 -18.91 9.10 9.88
C VAL A 35 -19.97 8.15 9.34
N PHE A 36 -20.69 8.55 8.29
CA PHE A 36 -21.69 7.71 7.64
C PHE A 36 -21.08 6.41 7.09
N PHE A 37 -19.96 6.48 6.36
CA PHE A 37 -19.28 5.30 5.84
C PHE A 37 -18.89 4.33 6.96
N ARG A 38 -18.34 4.84 8.07
CA ARG A 38 -17.97 4.02 9.23
C ARG A 38 -19.17 3.34 9.87
N GLN A 39 -20.26 4.08 10.12
CA GLN A 39 -21.49 3.53 10.72
C GLN A 39 -22.13 2.45 9.85
N ARG A 40 -21.99 2.56 8.53
CA ARG A 40 -22.53 1.59 7.56
C ARG A 40 -21.56 0.45 7.23
N GLY A 41 -20.36 0.42 7.83
CA GLY A 41 -19.35 -0.58 7.52
C GLY A 41 -18.81 -0.48 6.08
N ILE A 42 -18.90 0.69 5.45
CA ILE A 42 -18.42 0.93 4.09
C ILE A 42 -16.89 1.08 4.14
N GLY A 43 -16.19 0.30 3.32
CA GLY A 43 -14.72 0.25 3.24
C GLY A 43 -14.08 1.43 2.49
N TRP A 44 -14.74 2.59 2.43
CA TRP A 44 -14.28 3.79 1.73
C TRP A 44 -14.22 4.98 2.69
N GLN A 45 -13.42 5.97 2.36
CA GLN A 45 -13.36 7.27 3.04
C GLN A 45 -13.16 8.39 2.03
N MET A 46 -13.61 9.59 2.35
CA MET A 46 -13.17 10.81 1.69
C MET A 46 -11.94 11.34 2.41
N ALA A 47 -10.89 11.64 1.64
CA ALA A 47 -9.67 12.27 2.12
C ALA A 47 -9.24 13.34 1.11
N GLY A 48 -9.25 14.60 1.52
CA GLY A 48 -8.87 15.72 0.66
C GLY A 48 -9.71 15.79 -0.61
N GLY A 49 -11.02 15.50 -0.49
CA GLY A 49 -11.95 15.54 -1.61
C GLY A 49 -11.92 14.36 -2.58
N ARG A 50 -11.13 13.32 -2.32
CA ARG A 50 -11.21 12.05 -3.07
C ARG A 50 -11.75 10.92 -2.21
N VAL A 51 -12.57 10.06 -2.80
CA VAL A 51 -13.03 8.82 -2.17
C VAL A 51 -12.01 7.71 -2.40
N GLU A 52 -11.45 7.15 -1.36
CA GLU A 52 -10.42 6.12 -1.43
C GLU A 52 -10.72 4.96 -0.48
N PHE A 53 -10.04 3.84 -0.71
CA PHE A 53 -10.19 2.67 0.15
C PHE A 53 -9.76 3.04 1.57
N ARG A 54 -10.61 2.68 2.54
CA ARG A 54 -10.32 2.83 3.96
C ARG A 54 -9.69 1.53 4.44
N GLY A 55 -8.37 1.46 4.35
CA GLY A 55 -7.61 0.38 4.95
C GLY A 55 -7.80 0.33 6.48
N PRO A 56 -7.53 -0.83 7.11
CA PRO A 56 -7.31 -0.88 8.55
C PRO A 56 -6.27 0.17 8.94
N GLN A 57 -6.51 0.93 10.02
CA GLN A 57 -5.56 1.97 10.46
C GLN A 57 -4.12 1.47 10.61
N PRO A 58 -3.86 0.24 11.13
CA PRO A 58 -2.50 -0.31 11.17
C PRO A 58 -1.85 -0.43 9.79
N LEU A 59 -2.61 -0.85 8.76
CA LEU A 59 -2.10 -1.00 7.39
C LEU A 59 -1.62 0.35 6.84
N GLU A 60 -2.45 1.39 6.95
CA GLU A 60 -2.10 2.73 6.43
C GLU A 60 -0.86 3.30 7.14
N ALA A 61 -0.75 3.08 8.45
CA ALA A 61 0.42 3.49 9.22
C ALA A 61 1.70 2.74 8.78
N GLU A 62 1.61 1.42 8.57
CA GLU A 62 2.73 0.60 8.10
C GLU A 62 3.20 1.02 6.70
N ILE A 63 2.27 1.18 5.75
CA ILE A 63 2.58 1.63 4.39
C ILE A 63 3.26 3.00 4.41
N SER A 64 2.73 3.93 5.21
CA SER A 64 3.28 5.28 5.32
C SER A 64 4.69 5.28 5.90
N ALA A 65 4.91 4.55 6.99
CA ALA A 65 6.21 4.42 7.64
C ALA A 65 7.25 3.80 6.69
N ALA A 66 6.94 2.64 6.09
CA ALA A 66 7.82 1.96 5.16
C ALA A 66 8.14 2.82 3.92
N THR A 67 7.14 3.50 3.35
CA THR A 67 7.35 4.43 2.23
C THR A 67 8.26 5.59 2.63
N GLY A 68 8.12 6.11 3.85
CA GLY A 68 9.01 7.13 4.41
C GLY A 68 10.46 6.65 4.51
N MET A 69 10.69 5.47 5.08
CA MET A 69 12.02 4.86 5.20
C MET A 69 12.67 4.60 3.84
N LEU A 70 11.90 4.10 2.86
CA LEU A 70 12.38 3.89 1.49
C LEU A 70 12.83 5.19 0.83
N LYS A 71 12.09 6.29 1.04
CA LYS A 71 12.48 7.62 0.54
C LYS A 71 13.72 8.16 1.25
N ALA A 72 13.78 8.05 2.58
CA ALA A 72 14.91 8.51 3.38
C ALA A 72 16.22 7.80 3.01
N THR A 73 16.13 6.53 2.60
CA THR A 73 17.26 5.72 2.16
C THR A 73 17.49 5.73 0.64
N SER A 74 16.93 6.71 -0.08
CA SER A 74 17.15 6.91 -1.53
C SER A 74 16.72 5.74 -2.42
N ARG A 75 15.60 5.07 -2.10
CA ARG A 75 15.02 3.95 -2.86
C ARG A 75 13.67 4.32 -3.50
N PRO A 76 13.67 5.28 -4.44
CA PRO A 76 12.43 5.88 -4.97
C PRO A 76 11.57 4.87 -5.73
N THR A 77 12.17 3.90 -6.41
CA THR A 77 11.42 2.86 -7.14
C THR A 77 10.64 1.98 -6.17
N ALA A 78 11.30 1.46 -5.12
CA ALA A 78 10.61 0.65 -4.11
C ALA A 78 9.53 1.46 -3.39
N ALA A 79 9.80 2.72 -3.05
CA ALA A 79 8.80 3.62 -2.44
C ALA A 79 7.59 3.84 -3.35
N ARG A 80 7.82 4.06 -4.65
CA ARG A 80 6.77 4.25 -5.65
C ARG A 80 5.92 2.98 -5.78
N GLU A 81 6.54 1.82 -5.93
CA GLU A 81 5.81 0.55 -6.04
C GLU A 81 4.97 0.27 -4.79
N LEU A 82 5.47 0.56 -3.58
CA LEU A 82 4.66 0.41 -2.37
C LEU A 82 3.45 1.38 -2.35
N ALA A 83 3.65 2.63 -2.77
CA ALA A 83 2.55 3.59 -2.91
C ALA A 83 1.51 3.17 -3.97
N GLU A 84 1.96 2.63 -5.11
CA GLU A 84 1.07 2.09 -6.16
C GLU A 84 0.24 0.92 -5.64
N SER A 85 0.80 0.07 -4.77
CA SER A 85 0.03 -1.04 -4.17
C SER A 85 -1.17 -0.55 -3.36
N ARG A 86 -1.00 0.55 -2.62
CA ARG A 86 -2.08 1.23 -1.90
C ARG A 86 -3.08 1.89 -2.84
N LEU A 87 -2.61 2.51 -3.92
CA LEU A 87 -3.48 3.08 -4.96
C LEU A 87 -4.33 2.00 -5.63
N ALA A 88 -3.76 0.81 -5.88
CA ALA A 88 -4.45 -0.33 -6.46
C ALA A 88 -5.61 -0.82 -5.56
N LEU A 89 -5.41 -0.87 -4.23
CA LEU A 89 -6.48 -1.15 -3.26
C LEU A 89 -7.62 -0.11 -3.33
N SER A 90 -7.33 1.12 -3.75
CA SER A 90 -8.32 2.20 -3.90
C SER A 90 -8.94 2.33 -5.29
N ARG A 91 -8.65 1.41 -6.21
CA ARG A 91 -9.28 1.42 -7.54
C ARG A 91 -10.79 1.22 -7.41
N ARG A 92 -11.54 1.92 -8.27
CA ARG A 92 -12.99 1.98 -8.28
C ARG A 92 -13.52 1.47 -9.63
N PRO A 93 -14.68 0.78 -9.68
CA PRO A 93 -15.58 0.48 -8.56
C PRO A 93 -15.09 -0.65 -7.65
N ASN A 94 -14.20 -1.51 -8.14
CA ASN A 94 -13.61 -2.62 -7.41
C ASN A 94 -12.11 -2.39 -7.24
N PRO A 95 -11.53 -2.72 -6.06
CA PRO A 95 -10.09 -2.73 -5.86
C PRO A 95 -9.36 -3.60 -6.89
N ASP A 96 -8.18 -3.15 -7.30
CA ASP A 96 -7.27 -3.93 -8.12
C ASP A 96 -6.39 -4.79 -7.20
N VAL A 97 -6.96 -5.91 -6.75
CA VAL A 97 -6.32 -6.84 -5.79
C VAL A 97 -5.04 -7.46 -6.35
N THR A 98 -5.06 -7.82 -7.62
CA THR A 98 -3.90 -8.38 -8.34
C THR A 98 -2.80 -7.33 -8.47
N GLY A 99 -3.14 -6.12 -8.93
CA GLY A 99 -2.20 -5.01 -9.03
C GLY A 99 -1.61 -4.63 -7.67
N ALA A 100 -2.41 -4.64 -6.61
CA ALA A 100 -1.93 -4.36 -5.25
C ALA A 100 -0.84 -5.36 -4.83
N ILE A 101 -1.06 -6.66 -5.04
CA ILE A 101 -0.07 -7.71 -4.75
C ILE A 101 1.17 -7.55 -5.64
N GLN A 102 1.00 -7.30 -6.93
CA GLN A 102 2.12 -7.13 -7.86
C GLN A 102 3.04 -5.98 -7.43
N HIS A 103 2.47 -4.81 -7.16
CA HIS A 103 3.19 -3.62 -6.76
C HIS A 103 3.87 -3.78 -5.39
N ALA A 104 3.20 -4.41 -4.42
CA ALA A 104 3.77 -4.70 -3.11
C ALA A 104 5.04 -5.56 -3.22
N LEU A 105 5.00 -6.61 -4.04
CA LEU A 105 6.16 -7.49 -4.24
C LEU A 105 7.22 -6.88 -5.14
N ALA A 106 6.85 -6.04 -6.11
CA ALA A 106 7.81 -5.26 -6.89
C ALA A 106 8.61 -4.32 -5.99
N SER A 107 7.97 -3.70 -4.98
CA SER A 107 8.65 -2.90 -3.96
C SER A 107 9.70 -3.73 -3.21
N LEU A 108 9.33 -4.90 -2.68
CA LEU A 108 10.25 -5.80 -1.98
C LEU A 108 11.39 -6.29 -2.87
N GLU A 109 11.10 -6.65 -4.11
CA GLU A 109 12.10 -7.11 -5.05
C GLU A 109 13.10 -5.99 -5.38
N CYS A 110 12.63 -4.77 -5.62
CA CYS A 110 13.49 -3.60 -5.81
C CYS A 110 14.38 -3.33 -4.58
N LEU A 111 13.80 -3.38 -3.37
CA LEU A 111 14.56 -3.18 -2.14
C LEU A 111 15.61 -4.29 -1.95
N ALA A 112 15.23 -5.56 -2.11
CA ALA A 112 16.12 -6.69 -1.91
C ALA A 112 17.28 -6.69 -2.93
N ARG A 113 17.03 -6.32 -4.19
CA ARG A 113 18.06 -6.15 -5.21
C ARG A 113 19.10 -5.12 -4.79
N ASP A 114 18.63 -4.01 -4.23
CA ASP A 114 19.47 -2.91 -3.78
C ASP A 114 20.31 -3.30 -2.55
N VAL A 115 19.67 -3.88 -1.51
CA VAL A 115 20.34 -4.36 -0.29
C VAL A 115 21.42 -5.40 -0.58
N VAL A 116 21.17 -6.30 -1.55
CA VAL A 116 22.12 -7.37 -1.93
C VAL A 116 23.15 -6.88 -2.96
N GLY A 117 22.85 -5.86 -3.75
CA GLY A 117 23.68 -5.40 -4.87
C GLY A 117 23.56 -6.27 -6.14
N ASP A 118 22.44 -6.97 -6.34
CA ASP A 118 22.15 -7.74 -7.57
C ASP A 118 20.92 -7.15 -8.29
N PRO A 119 21.10 -6.30 -9.31
CA PRO A 119 20.01 -5.56 -9.94
C PRO A 119 19.11 -6.42 -10.84
N ARG A 120 19.47 -7.67 -11.13
CA ARG A 120 18.76 -8.52 -12.11
C ARG A 120 18.07 -9.73 -11.49
N ALA A 121 18.48 -10.16 -10.30
CA ALA A 121 17.87 -11.30 -9.63
C ALA A 121 16.39 -11.05 -9.30
N THR A 122 15.60 -12.12 -9.29
CA THR A 122 14.24 -12.10 -8.73
C THR A 122 14.29 -12.15 -7.20
N LEU A 123 13.22 -11.76 -6.51
CA LEU A 123 13.19 -11.87 -5.04
C LEU A 123 13.38 -13.33 -4.59
N GLY A 124 12.80 -14.31 -5.30
CA GLY A 124 13.03 -15.73 -5.04
C GLY A 124 14.49 -16.17 -5.20
N ASP A 125 15.20 -15.68 -6.22
CA ASP A 125 16.64 -15.92 -6.38
C ASP A 125 17.45 -15.28 -5.26
N LEU A 126 17.13 -14.03 -4.89
CA LEU A 126 17.80 -13.29 -3.83
C LEU A 126 17.71 -14.01 -2.49
N ILE A 127 16.52 -14.49 -2.13
CA ILE A 127 16.30 -15.25 -0.88
C ILE A 127 17.13 -16.54 -0.87
N LYS A 128 17.20 -17.27 -1.99
CA LYS A 128 17.96 -18.54 -2.08
C LYS A 128 19.46 -18.34 -2.00
N ARG A 129 19.99 -17.32 -2.68
CA ARG A 129 21.43 -17.10 -2.85
C ARG A 129 22.06 -16.34 -1.70
N ASN A 130 21.25 -15.66 -0.88
CA ASN A 130 21.71 -14.81 0.21
C ASN A 130 21.05 -15.26 1.53
N PRO A 131 21.58 -16.31 2.19
CA PRO A 131 21.01 -16.86 3.43
C PRO A 131 20.93 -15.84 4.57
N ASP A 132 21.78 -14.81 4.52
CA ASP A 132 21.78 -13.73 5.52
C ASP A 132 20.72 -12.67 5.23
N LEU A 133 20.04 -12.68 4.07
CA LEU A 133 18.97 -11.72 3.75
C LEU A 133 17.75 -11.88 4.67
N PHE A 134 17.46 -13.10 5.11
CA PHE A 134 16.45 -13.40 6.12
C PHE A 134 16.95 -14.49 7.06
N PRO A 135 16.81 -14.34 8.39
CA PRO A 135 17.20 -15.39 9.32
C PRO A 135 16.39 -16.66 9.08
N LYS A 136 16.98 -17.83 9.28
CA LYS A 136 16.22 -19.10 9.21
C LYS A 136 15.31 -19.26 10.43
N PRO A 137 14.07 -19.76 10.29
CA PRO A 137 13.41 -20.24 9.06
C PRO A 137 12.52 -19.18 8.36
N LEU A 138 12.72 -17.88 8.64
CA LEU A 138 11.92 -16.81 8.04
C LEU A 138 12.16 -16.72 6.52
N ASP A 139 13.34 -17.08 6.05
CA ASP A 139 13.69 -17.20 4.62
C ASP A 139 12.70 -18.10 3.85
N GLU A 140 12.30 -19.24 4.43
CA GLU A 140 11.32 -20.13 3.81
C GLU A 140 9.93 -19.49 3.69
N ALA A 141 9.52 -18.73 4.72
CA ALA A 141 8.25 -18.01 4.69
C ALA A 141 8.26 -16.92 3.62
N MET A 142 9.35 -16.16 3.50
CA MET A 142 9.52 -15.13 2.46
C MET A 142 9.55 -15.75 1.06
N HIS A 143 10.19 -16.90 0.90
CA HIS A 143 10.20 -17.62 -0.37
C HIS A 143 8.80 -18.11 -0.77
N LYS A 144 8.02 -18.64 0.19
CA LYS A 144 6.62 -19.05 -0.07
C LYS A 144 5.71 -17.86 -0.38
N LEU A 145 5.90 -16.74 0.32
CA LEU A 145 5.19 -15.49 0.04
C LEU A 145 5.43 -15.00 -1.39
N TRP A 146 6.70 -14.99 -1.82
CA TRP A 146 7.05 -14.65 -3.19
C TRP A 146 6.45 -15.64 -4.20
N GLY A 147 6.44 -16.94 -3.88
CA GLY A 147 5.81 -17.97 -4.71
C GLY A 147 4.31 -17.75 -4.87
N TYR A 148 3.60 -17.43 -3.77
CA TYR A 148 2.19 -17.05 -3.80
C TYR A 148 1.94 -15.86 -4.74
N ALA A 149 2.62 -14.74 -4.52
CA ALA A 149 2.43 -13.56 -5.35
C ALA A 149 2.81 -13.78 -6.83
N SER A 150 3.78 -14.64 -7.10
CA SER A 150 4.15 -15.00 -8.48
C SER A 150 3.03 -15.78 -9.18
N GLU A 151 2.38 -16.71 -8.49
CA GLU A 151 1.25 -17.48 -9.04
C GLU A 151 -0.02 -16.61 -9.17
N PHE A 152 -0.38 -15.87 -8.12
CA PHE A 152 -1.68 -15.17 -8.04
C PHE A 152 -1.68 -13.77 -8.63
N ALA A 153 -0.49 -13.21 -8.90
CA ALA A 153 -0.35 -11.87 -9.43
C ALA A 153 0.38 -11.84 -10.77
N ARG A 154 1.52 -12.56 -10.92
CA ARG A 154 2.34 -12.54 -12.16
C ARG A 154 1.95 -13.62 -13.19
N HIS A 155 1.30 -14.70 -12.75
CA HIS A 155 0.89 -15.85 -13.59
C HIS A 155 -0.59 -16.21 -13.39
N LEU A 156 -1.48 -15.23 -13.58
CA LEU A 156 -2.92 -15.39 -13.42
C LEU A 156 -3.44 -16.66 -14.11
N ARG A 157 -4.15 -17.49 -13.34
CA ARG A 157 -4.89 -18.66 -13.84
C ARG A 157 -6.37 -18.39 -13.66
N GLU A 158 -7.17 -18.72 -14.68
CA GLU A 158 -8.62 -18.57 -14.60
C GLU A 158 -9.20 -19.26 -13.34
N GLY A 159 -10.02 -18.54 -12.59
CA GLY A 159 -10.72 -19.05 -11.41
C GLY A 159 -9.91 -19.05 -10.10
N ARG A 160 -8.77 -18.35 -10.04
CA ARG A 160 -7.94 -18.21 -8.84
C ARG A 160 -7.59 -16.75 -8.56
N ASP A 161 -8.59 -15.88 -8.54
CA ASP A 161 -8.39 -14.48 -8.18
C ASP A 161 -8.22 -14.34 -6.66
N PRO A 162 -7.16 -13.65 -6.18
CA PRO A 162 -7.01 -13.38 -4.76
C PRO A 162 -8.14 -12.48 -4.28
N ASP A 163 -8.57 -12.67 -3.04
CA ASP A 163 -9.57 -11.80 -2.46
C ASP A 163 -8.96 -10.49 -1.92
N LEU A 164 -9.83 -9.54 -1.57
CA LEU A 164 -9.39 -8.25 -1.03
C LEU A 164 -8.63 -8.40 0.30
N SER A 165 -9.00 -9.37 1.14
CA SER A 165 -8.34 -9.60 2.42
C SER A 165 -6.92 -10.13 2.24
N GLU A 166 -6.71 -10.99 1.24
CA GLU A 166 -5.39 -11.46 0.83
C GLU A 166 -4.55 -10.30 0.30
N ALA A 167 -5.10 -9.46 -0.57
CA ALA A 167 -4.37 -8.29 -1.07
C ALA A 167 -3.96 -7.33 0.05
N ILE A 168 -4.87 -7.01 0.97
CA ILE A 168 -4.59 -6.18 2.15
C ILE A 168 -3.47 -6.80 3.00
N PHE A 169 -3.55 -8.10 3.28
CA PHE A 169 -2.55 -8.80 4.07
C PHE A 169 -1.17 -8.77 3.41
N ILE A 170 -1.09 -9.03 2.11
CA ILE A 170 0.17 -9.04 1.36
C ILE A 170 0.79 -7.64 1.31
N VAL A 171 -0.01 -6.59 1.10
CA VAL A 171 0.48 -5.21 1.11
C VAL A 171 1.06 -4.83 2.48
N GLY A 172 0.37 -5.15 3.57
CA GLY A 172 0.87 -4.91 4.93
C GLY A 172 2.13 -5.69 5.25
N LEU A 173 2.18 -6.97 4.84
CA LEU A 173 3.38 -7.79 5.01
C LEU A 173 4.56 -7.25 4.20
N ALA A 174 4.33 -6.74 2.98
CA ALA A 174 5.37 -6.10 2.20
C ALA A 174 5.89 -4.82 2.85
N ALA A 175 5.01 -3.96 3.39
CA ALA A 175 5.43 -2.78 4.14
C ALA A 175 6.29 -3.17 5.36
N SER A 176 5.82 -4.15 6.14
CA SER A 176 6.52 -4.65 7.33
C SER A 176 7.89 -5.26 7.00
N VAL A 177 7.99 -6.06 5.93
CA VAL A 177 9.24 -6.66 5.47
C VAL A 177 10.20 -5.60 4.93
N ALA A 178 9.69 -4.58 4.23
CA ALA A 178 10.51 -3.47 3.77
C ALA A 178 11.14 -2.72 4.94
N SER A 179 10.33 -2.36 5.95
CA SER A 179 10.83 -1.73 7.17
C SER A 179 11.86 -2.61 7.89
N PHE A 180 11.60 -3.91 8.02
CA PHE A 180 12.55 -4.86 8.63
C PHE A 180 13.91 -4.87 7.91
N LEU A 181 13.91 -4.97 6.57
CA LEU A 181 15.15 -5.01 5.79
C LEU A 181 15.94 -3.72 5.91
N LEU A 182 15.26 -2.57 5.87
CA LEU A 182 15.87 -1.25 6.02
C LEU A 182 16.44 -1.03 7.41
N GLU A 183 15.71 -1.40 8.47
CA GLU A 183 16.17 -1.30 9.86
C GLU A 183 17.39 -2.20 10.10
N ARG A 184 17.45 -3.36 9.46
CA ARG A 184 18.58 -4.27 9.59
C ARG A 184 19.81 -3.82 8.82
N GLU A 185 19.61 -3.15 7.69
CA GLU A 185 20.69 -2.52 6.93
C GLU A 185 21.23 -1.27 7.66
N GLN A 186 20.34 -0.47 8.24
CA GLN A 186 20.64 0.77 8.98
C GLN A 186 19.88 0.80 10.31
N PRO A 187 20.46 0.27 11.40
CA PRO A 187 19.83 0.25 12.72
C PRO A 187 19.54 1.67 13.24
N GLY A 188 18.35 1.87 13.81
CA GLY A 188 17.85 3.13 14.33
C GLY A 188 17.04 3.97 13.34
N LEU A 189 16.68 3.42 12.16
CA LEU A 189 15.97 4.18 11.13
C LEU A 189 14.49 4.44 11.49
N SER A 190 13.91 3.58 12.33
CA SER A 190 12.53 3.71 12.84
C SER A 190 12.42 4.44 14.19
N ALA A 191 13.54 4.87 14.78
CA ALA A 191 13.61 5.59 16.06
C ALA A 191 13.53 7.12 15.89
#